data_AF-A0A2P2E038-F1
#
_entry.id   AF-A0A2P2E038-F1
#
_cell.length_a   1.000
_cell.length_b   1.000
_cell.length_c   1.000
_cell.angle_alpha   90.00
_cell.angle_beta   90.00
_cell.angle_gamma   90.00
#
_symmetry.space_group_name_H-M   'P 1'
#
loop_
_entity.id
_entity.type
_entity.pdbx_description
1 polymer ?
#
loop_
_entity_poly.entity_id
_entity_poly.type
_entity_poly.pdbx_seq_one_letter_code
_entity_poly.pdbx_strand_id
1 'polypeptide(L)'
;MGIAFYYIFSPILTLHFLAVIIVNYGLYLNIKNNPSRKNVTIAVVLNLINLGVFKYFYFFNRVLADLTGYPFFQKVPDLIHIGLPLAVSFYSFQVIAFAVDTYRNPNQAKVPILDYCLFIAFFPVLIAGPIMRFSDFSPNLEKLSPDRDKLYRASYLLMLGLIKKVLVADPMSTTISPIFLNPATYDSFSLFMAGICYSIQVYCDFSGLTDMARSLALFLGFEIPENFTGPFFSTSGRELWRRWHITLSFWLRDYIYFPLGGSRLGEIRTYFNLIVIMTLGGFWHGADYTFICWGFYWGVILATERFLEDSMGWKLTPTKNFGLIVLKALFVFVLFSISGLMFRSNNASSMVDLFVGLFLNFQSFFSETLLSSHNSWLYGASQILSSEPIFRFSHIENLERVTYMGFALVVFHLFQYFPGYWTRFRKYDAILVPILGVITIFMLATLSQDGGDFIYYKF
;
A
#
# COMPACT_ATOMS: atom_id res chain seq x y z
N MET A 1 -7.58 23.73 7.50
CA MET A 1 -6.56 22.80 8.05
C MET A 1 -5.65 22.23 6.96
N GLY A 2 -6.17 21.59 5.90
CA GLY A 2 -5.32 21.01 4.84
C GLY A 2 -4.35 21.99 4.17
N ILE A 3 -4.82 23.18 3.79
CA ILE A 3 -3.96 24.22 3.20
C ILE A 3 -2.89 24.71 4.20
N ALA A 4 -3.27 24.90 5.48
CA ALA A 4 -2.32 25.32 6.51
C ALA A 4 -1.24 24.25 6.75
N PHE A 5 -1.62 22.97 6.74
CA PHE A 5 -0.68 21.86 6.81
C PHE A 5 0.31 21.87 5.63
N TYR A 6 -0.18 22.07 4.40
CA TYR A 6 0.66 22.17 3.21
C TYR A 6 1.60 23.38 3.26
N TYR A 7 1.13 24.51 3.80
CA TYR A 7 1.92 25.73 3.99
C TYR A 7 3.08 25.55 4.95
N ILE A 8 2.86 24.84 6.06
CA ILE A 8 3.91 24.48 7.02
C ILE A 8 4.97 23.59 6.35
N PHE A 9 4.57 22.69 5.45
CA PHE A 9 5.51 21.85 4.70
C PHE A 9 6.35 22.67 3.70
N SER A 10 5.70 23.49 2.87
CA SER A 10 6.40 24.39 1.94
C SER A 10 5.47 25.48 1.39
N PRO A 11 5.78 26.77 1.60
CA PRO A 11 5.00 27.87 1.02
C PRO A 11 4.95 27.83 -0.51
N ILE A 12 6.08 27.51 -1.17
CA ILE A 12 6.16 27.48 -2.64
C ILE A 12 5.30 26.34 -3.21
N LEU A 13 5.41 25.15 -2.61
CA LEU A 13 4.61 24.00 -3.05
C LEU A 13 3.12 24.20 -2.73
N THR A 14 2.78 25.01 -1.73
CA THR A 14 1.39 25.41 -1.45
C THR A 14 0.81 26.26 -2.57
N LEU A 15 1.57 27.21 -3.11
CA LEU A 15 1.15 27.99 -4.27
C LEU A 15 0.93 27.08 -5.49
N HIS A 16 1.83 26.12 -5.69
CA HIS A 16 1.66 25.10 -6.71
C HIS A 16 0.36 24.28 -6.51
N PHE A 17 0.11 23.80 -5.30
CA PHE A 17 -1.10 23.03 -4.97
C PHE A 17 -2.38 23.84 -5.21
N LEU A 18 -2.41 25.11 -4.80
CA LEU A 18 -3.54 26.02 -5.07
C LEU A 18 -3.72 26.27 -6.57
N ALA A 19 -2.63 26.43 -7.33
CA ALA A 19 -2.70 26.56 -8.78
C ALA A 19 -3.30 25.30 -9.43
N VAL A 20 -2.91 24.11 -8.98
CA VAL A 20 -3.50 22.83 -9.44
C VAL A 20 -5.01 22.80 -9.17
N ILE A 21 -5.45 23.22 -7.97
CA ILE A 21 -6.89 23.28 -7.63
C ILE A 21 -7.63 24.26 -8.56
N ILE A 22 -7.12 25.48 -8.72
CA ILE A 22 -7.78 26.54 -9.51
C ILE A 22 -7.87 26.14 -10.99
N VAL A 23 -6.76 25.67 -11.57
CA VAL A 23 -6.71 25.26 -12.97
C VAL A 23 -7.65 24.08 -13.22
N ASN A 24 -7.66 23.07 -12.33
CA ASN A 24 -8.55 21.94 -12.47
C ASN A 24 -10.03 22.30 -12.26
N TYR A 25 -10.34 23.25 -11.38
CA TYR A 25 -11.71 23.76 -11.25
C TYR A 25 -12.17 24.47 -12.53
N GLY A 26 -11.29 25.25 -13.18
CA GLY A 26 -11.56 25.84 -14.50
C GLY A 26 -11.81 24.79 -15.58
N LEU A 27 -10.99 23.74 -15.62
CA LEU A 27 -11.16 22.60 -16.53
C LEU A 27 -12.48 21.85 -16.28
N TYR A 28 -12.83 21.63 -15.01
CA TYR A 28 -14.12 21.07 -14.62
C TYR A 28 -15.29 21.90 -15.18
N LEU A 29 -15.28 23.22 -14.99
CA LEU A 29 -16.35 24.10 -15.51
C LEU A 29 -16.46 24.01 -17.03
N ASN A 30 -15.33 23.96 -17.73
CA ASN A 30 -15.31 23.78 -19.19
C ASN A 30 -15.86 22.41 -19.61
N ILE A 31 -15.48 21.32 -18.94
CA ILE A 31 -16.02 19.97 -19.21
C ILE A 31 -17.53 19.92 -18.93
N LYS A 32 -17.99 20.56 -17.85
CA LYS A 32 -19.40 20.59 -17.47
C LYS A 32 -20.25 21.33 -18.51
N ASN A 33 -19.80 22.50 -18.94
CA ASN A 33 -20.54 23.33 -19.90
C ASN A 33 -20.43 22.78 -21.33
N ASN A 34 -19.30 22.18 -21.68
CA ASN A 34 -19.03 21.62 -23.01
C ASN A 34 -18.41 20.21 -22.88
N PRO A 35 -19.23 19.17 -22.61
CA PRO A 35 -18.73 17.81 -22.44
C PRO A 35 -18.08 17.29 -23.72
N SER A 36 -16.75 17.23 -23.75
CA SER A 36 -16.00 16.75 -24.91
C SER A 36 -14.82 15.89 -24.48
N ARG A 37 -14.49 14.88 -25.30
CA ARG A 37 -13.31 14.04 -25.09
C ARG A 37 -12.03 14.90 -25.04
N LYS A 38 -11.93 15.92 -25.89
CA LYS A 38 -10.81 16.86 -25.92
C LYS A 38 -10.60 17.54 -24.56
N ASN A 39 -11.67 18.08 -23.95
CA ASN A 39 -11.56 18.80 -22.68
C ASN A 39 -11.10 17.89 -21.53
N VAL A 40 -11.60 16.66 -21.48
CA VAL A 40 -11.15 15.67 -20.49
C VAL A 40 -9.72 15.24 -20.75
N THR A 41 -9.35 14.98 -22.01
CA THR A 41 -7.97 14.63 -22.36
C THR A 41 -7.00 15.73 -21.93
N ILE A 42 -7.34 17.01 -22.12
CA ILE A 42 -6.53 18.13 -21.64
C ILE A 42 -6.37 18.05 -20.11
N ALA A 43 -7.45 17.85 -19.37
CA ALA A 43 -7.39 17.74 -17.91
C ALA A 43 -6.53 16.54 -17.45
N VAL A 44 -6.71 15.37 -18.07
CA VAL A 44 -5.91 14.18 -17.77
C VAL A 44 -4.44 14.42 -18.08
N VAL A 45 -4.12 14.89 -19.30
CA VAL A 45 -2.74 15.12 -19.74
C VAL A 45 -2.05 16.15 -18.85
N LEU A 46 -2.71 17.26 -18.50
CA LEU A 46 -2.12 18.28 -17.64
C LEU A 46 -1.74 17.72 -16.26
N ASN A 47 -2.64 16.93 -15.64
CA ASN A 47 -2.36 16.32 -14.34
C ASN A 47 -1.30 15.20 -14.42
N LEU A 48 -1.26 14.45 -15.53
CA LEU A 48 -0.21 13.47 -15.78
C LEU A 48 1.16 14.12 -16.03
N ILE A 49 1.20 15.28 -16.70
CA ILE A 49 2.43 16.08 -16.83
C ILE A 49 2.89 16.56 -15.46
N ASN A 50 1.97 17.08 -14.63
CA ASN A 50 2.29 17.50 -13.26
C ASN A 50 2.91 16.35 -12.46
N LEU A 51 2.24 15.19 -12.46
CA LEU A 51 2.75 14.00 -11.78
C LEU A 51 4.07 13.52 -12.41
N GLY A 52 4.19 13.56 -13.73
CA GLY A 52 5.39 13.23 -14.51
C GLY A 52 6.61 14.02 -14.08
N VAL A 53 6.49 15.34 -14.05
CA VAL A 53 7.57 16.28 -13.70
C VAL A 53 8.01 16.08 -12.25
N PHE A 54 7.07 16.01 -11.31
CA PHE A 54 7.43 15.96 -9.89
C PHE A 54 7.84 14.58 -9.41
N LYS A 55 7.22 13.50 -9.91
CA LYS A 55 7.44 12.15 -9.41
C LYS A 55 8.41 11.33 -10.26
N TYR A 56 8.38 11.48 -11.59
CA TYR A 56 9.04 10.53 -12.50
C TYR A 56 10.22 11.12 -13.29
N PHE A 57 10.49 12.41 -13.15
CA PHE A 57 11.57 13.08 -13.88
C PHE A 57 12.92 12.38 -13.70
N TYR A 58 13.34 12.13 -12.45
CA TYR A 58 14.61 11.47 -12.16
C TYR A 58 14.65 10.01 -12.64
N PHE A 59 13.51 9.30 -12.58
CA PHE A 59 13.42 7.93 -13.08
C PHE A 59 13.63 7.87 -14.59
N PHE A 60 12.92 8.69 -15.38
CA PHE A 60 13.10 8.71 -16.83
C PHE A 60 14.50 9.15 -17.23
N ASN A 61 15.08 10.10 -16.50
CA ASN A 61 16.47 10.48 -16.68
C ASN A 61 17.44 9.31 -16.41
N ARG A 62 17.22 8.54 -15.33
CA ARG A 62 18.01 7.33 -15.04
C ARG A 62 17.85 6.27 -16.14
N VAL A 63 16.63 6.03 -16.63
CA VAL A 63 16.38 5.13 -17.77
C VAL A 63 17.18 5.57 -19.00
N LEU A 64 17.24 6.86 -19.31
CA LEU A 64 18.04 7.38 -20.43
C LEU A 64 19.54 7.21 -20.18
N ALA A 65 20.01 7.45 -18.95
CA ALA A 65 21.40 7.21 -18.58
C ALA A 65 21.80 5.74 -18.77
N ASP A 66 20.96 4.80 -18.30
CA ASP A 66 21.20 3.36 -18.38
C ASP A 66 21.17 2.85 -19.82
N LEU A 67 20.26 3.37 -20.66
CA LEU A 67 20.13 2.96 -22.07
C LEU A 67 21.18 3.57 -22.99
N THR A 68 21.57 4.81 -22.76
CA THR A 68 22.45 5.56 -23.69
C THR A 68 23.90 5.64 -23.24
N GLY A 69 24.16 5.47 -21.94
CA GLY A 69 25.47 5.72 -21.33
C GLY A 69 25.94 7.18 -21.44
N TYR A 70 25.08 8.10 -21.85
CA TYR A 70 25.49 9.48 -22.14
C TYR A 70 25.70 10.28 -20.83
N PRO A 71 26.89 10.90 -20.62
CA PRO A 71 27.25 11.52 -19.34
C PRO A 71 26.30 12.63 -18.86
N PHE A 72 25.59 13.29 -19.78
CA PHE A 72 24.64 14.34 -19.42
C PHE A 72 23.54 13.80 -18.50
N PHE A 73 22.91 12.67 -18.85
CA PHE A 73 21.81 12.11 -18.07
C PHE A 73 22.26 11.67 -16.67
N GLN A 74 23.52 11.25 -16.50
CA GLN A 74 24.06 10.95 -15.18
C GLN A 74 24.22 12.19 -14.29
N LYS A 75 24.45 13.37 -14.88
CA LYS A 75 24.64 14.65 -14.16
C LYS A 75 23.33 15.41 -13.89
N VAL A 76 22.23 15.10 -14.57
CA VAL A 76 20.95 15.78 -14.41
C VAL A 76 20.47 15.86 -12.94
N PRO A 77 20.61 14.80 -12.11
CA PRO A 77 20.21 14.87 -10.70
C PRO A 77 20.96 15.94 -9.88
N ASP A 78 22.20 16.26 -10.27
CA ASP A 78 23.02 17.29 -9.62
C ASP A 78 22.72 18.70 -10.14
N LEU A 79 22.14 18.81 -11.34
CA LEU A 79 21.87 20.09 -12.02
C LEU A 79 20.46 20.62 -11.76
N ILE A 80 19.51 19.72 -11.59
CA ILE A 80 18.08 20.05 -11.48
C ILE A 80 17.55 19.46 -10.18
N HIS A 81 17.13 20.32 -9.25
CA HIS A 81 16.54 19.93 -7.97
C HIS A 81 15.03 20.24 -7.97
N ILE A 82 14.23 19.20 -8.14
CA ILE A 82 12.77 19.27 -8.12
C ILE A 82 12.30 18.76 -6.76
N GLY A 83 11.69 19.65 -5.96
CA GLY A 83 11.04 19.25 -4.72
C GLY A 83 9.73 18.51 -4.99
N LEU A 84 9.53 17.36 -4.35
CA LEU A 84 8.31 16.57 -4.49
C LEU A 84 7.16 17.24 -3.70
N PRO A 85 6.07 17.69 -4.38
CA PRO A 85 4.90 18.20 -3.69
C PRO A 85 4.26 17.06 -2.91
N LEU A 86 4.04 17.30 -1.62
CA LEU A 86 3.36 16.36 -0.76
C LEU A 86 2.00 15.98 -1.38
N ALA A 87 1.61 14.72 -1.29
CA ALA A 87 0.34 14.22 -1.84
C ALA A 87 0.16 14.32 -3.37
N VAL A 88 1.17 14.69 -4.17
CA VAL A 88 1.01 14.84 -5.64
C VAL A 88 0.37 13.64 -6.30
N SER A 89 0.72 12.43 -5.84
CA SER A 89 0.13 11.19 -6.36
C SER A 89 -1.37 11.08 -6.06
N PHE A 90 -1.80 11.44 -4.85
CA PHE A 90 -3.17 11.27 -4.39
C PHE A 90 -4.11 12.34 -4.96
N TYR A 91 -3.73 13.63 -4.88
CA TYR A 91 -4.59 14.67 -5.42
C TYR A 91 -4.68 14.60 -6.95
N SER A 92 -3.62 14.15 -7.66
CA SER A 92 -3.69 13.92 -9.11
C SER A 92 -4.77 12.89 -9.46
N PHE A 93 -4.91 11.83 -8.66
CA PHE A 93 -5.94 10.82 -8.88
C PHE A 93 -7.35 11.36 -8.61
N GLN A 94 -7.51 12.20 -7.57
CA GLN A 94 -8.80 12.83 -7.26
C GLN A 94 -9.24 13.81 -8.36
N VAL A 95 -8.37 14.70 -8.82
CA VAL A 95 -8.73 15.69 -9.86
C VAL A 95 -8.96 15.03 -11.23
N ILE A 96 -8.19 13.99 -11.57
CA ILE A 96 -8.43 13.19 -12.79
C ILE A 96 -9.79 12.48 -12.70
N ALA A 97 -10.06 11.80 -11.59
CA ALA A 97 -11.34 11.12 -11.37
C ALA A 97 -12.51 12.10 -11.49
N PHE A 98 -12.40 13.26 -10.84
CA PHE A 98 -13.42 14.31 -10.87
C PHE A 98 -13.70 14.80 -12.31
N ALA A 99 -12.66 15.07 -13.09
CA ALA A 99 -12.80 15.51 -14.48
C ALA A 99 -13.46 14.43 -15.37
N VAL A 100 -13.03 13.17 -15.22
CA VAL A 100 -13.57 12.04 -15.99
C VAL A 100 -15.03 11.76 -15.60
N ASP A 101 -15.37 11.79 -14.31
CA ASP A 101 -16.73 11.54 -13.84
C ASP A 101 -17.69 12.65 -14.23
N THR A 102 -17.23 13.90 -14.23
CA THR A 102 -18.00 15.05 -14.78
C THR A 102 -18.34 14.82 -16.25
N TYR A 103 -17.39 14.33 -17.05
CA TYR A 103 -17.65 14.03 -18.46
C TYR A 103 -18.58 12.85 -18.67
N ARG A 104 -18.48 11.82 -17.82
CA ARG A 104 -19.38 10.66 -17.87
C ARG A 104 -20.81 11.03 -17.45
N ASN A 105 -20.96 11.97 -16.53
CA ASN A 105 -22.26 12.37 -15.97
C ASN A 105 -22.43 13.91 -15.98
N PRO A 106 -22.56 14.54 -17.17
CA PRO A 106 -22.58 16.00 -17.28
C PRO A 106 -23.80 16.65 -16.59
N ASN A 107 -24.89 15.90 -16.41
CA ASN A 107 -26.15 16.37 -15.84
C ASN A 107 -26.14 16.55 -14.31
N GLN A 108 -25.06 16.18 -13.62
CA GLN A 108 -24.97 16.39 -12.16
C GLN A 108 -25.06 17.88 -11.80
N ALA A 109 -25.42 18.21 -10.56
CA ALA A 109 -25.44 19.61 -10.10
C ALA A 109 -24.06 20.26 -10.20
N LYS A 110 -24.00 21.59 -10.31
CA LYS A 110 -22.73 22.31 -10.26
C LYS A 110 -22.17 22.26 -8.85
N VAL A 111 -20.98 21.69 -8.70
CA VAL A 111 -20.19 21.74 -7.46
C VAL A 111 -19.65 23.16 -7.25
N PRO A 112 -19.93 23.80 -6.10
CA PRO A 112 -19.33 25.06 -5.69
C PRO A 112 -17.79 24.94 -5.55
N ILE A 113 -17.07 26.03 -5.81
CA ILE A 113 -15.60 26.04 -5.69
C ILE A 113 -15.14 25.68 -4.28
N LEU A 114 -15.88 26.10 -3.25
CA LEU A 114 -15.55 25.82 -1.86
C LEU A 114 -15.60 24.31 -1.59
N ASP A 115 -16.65 23.62 -2.02
CA ASP A 115 -16.81 22.17 -1.85
C ASP A 115 -15.74 21.40 -2.63
N TYR A 116 -15.38 21.89 -3.82
CA TYR A 116 -14.28 21.34 -4.60
C TYR A 116 -12.93 21.48 -3.88
N CYS A 117 -12.64 22.67 -3.34
CA CYS A 117 -11.44 22.92 -2.54
C CYS A 117 -11.42 22.06 -1.28
N LEU A 118 -12.56 21.92 -0.59
CA LEU A 118 -12.68 21.08 0.62
C LEU A 118 -12.44 19.61 0.31
N PHE A 119 -12.94 19.12 -0.82
CA PHE A 119 -12.72 17.75 -1.27
C PHE A 119 -11.23 17.45 -1.52
N ILE A 120 -10.56 18.28 -2.32
CA ILE A 120 -9.15 18.08 -2.67
C ILE A 120 -8.21 18.34 -1.48
N ALA A 121 -8.53 19.33 -0.64
CA ALA A 121 -7.73 19.66 0.54
C ALA A 121 -8.22 18.97 1.83
N PHE A 122 -8.96 17.86 1.71
CA PHE A 122 -9.51 17.13 2.87
C PHE A 122 -8.38 16.47 3.67
N PHE A 123 -7.97 17.14 4.75
CA PHE A 123 -6.75 16.81 5.48
C PHE A 123 -6.66 15.36 5.98
N PRO A 124 -7.74 14.66 6.43
CA PRO A 124 -7.63 13.31 6.97
C PRO A 124 -7.03 12.30 5.98
N VAL A 125 -7.18 12.53 4.68
CA VAL A 125 -6.67 11.65 3.61
C VAL A 125 -5.71 12.35 2.65
N LEU A 126 -5.36 13.61 2.93
CA LEU A 126 -4.63 14.46 1.98
C LEU A 126 -3.32 13.80 1.55
N ILE A 127 -2.51 13.35 2.50
CA ILE A 127 -1.17 12.79 2.22
C ILE A 127 -1.27 11.34 1.75
N ALA A 128 -2.00 10.54 2.50
CA ALA A 128 -2.25 9.13 2.23
C ALA A 128 -3.55 8.72 2.92
N GLY A 129 -4.24 7.74 2.33
CA GLY A 129 -5.54 7.27 2.81
C GLY A 129 -6.33 6.64 1.67
N PRO A 130 -7.63 6.38 1.89
CA PRO A 130 -8.53 5.97 0.81
C PRO A 130 -8.55 7.01 -0.31
N ILE A 131 -8.38 6.58 -1.56
CA ILE A 131 -8.50 7.42 -2.76
C ILE A 131 -9.97 7.73 -2.99
N MET A 132 -10.47 8.77 -2.33
CA MET A 132 -11.88 9.14 -2.35
C MET A 132 -12.32 9.68 -3.71
N ARG A 133 -13.58 9.43 -4.06
CA ARG A 133 -14.29 10.14 -5.13
C ARG A 133 -15.15 11.24 -4.53
N PHE A 134 -15.54 12.20 -5.35
CA PHE A 134 -16.45 13.25 -4.89
C PHE A 134 -17.81 12.69 -4.45
N SER A 135 -18.26 11.58 -5.04
CA SER A 135 -19.47 10.86 -4.63
C SER A 135 -19.40 10.27 -3.21
N ASP A 136 -18.19 9.96 -2.73
CA ASP A 136 -17.98 9.49 -1.36
C ASP A 136 -17.97 10.66 -0.38
N PHE A 137 -17.57 11.85 -0.85
CA PHE A 137 -17.37 13.04 -0.03
C PHE A 137 -18.64 13.88 0.11
N SER A 138 -19.33 14.16 -1.00
CA SER A 138 -20.42 15.14 -1.05
C SER A 138 -21.61 14.85 -0.14
N PRO A 139 -22.05 13.59 0.10
CA PRO A 139 -23.18 13.33 0.99
C PRO A 139 -22.91 13.74 2.45
N ASN A 140 -21.63 13.82 2.84
CA ASN A 140 -21.25 14.18 4.21
C ASN A 140 -21.30 15.69 4.48
N LEU A 141 -21.33 16.53 3.42
CA LEU A 141 -21.34 17.99 3.57
C LEU A 141 -22.63 18.51 4.21
N GLU A 142 -23.72 17.75 4.12
CA GLU A 142 -25.01 18.10 4.73
C GLU A 142 -25.00 17.96 6.26
N LYS A 143 -24.15 17.09 6.82
CA LYS A 143 -24.10 16.81 8.26
C LYS A 143 -22.66 16.59 8.75
N LEU A 144 -22.00 17.70 9.08
CA LEU A 144 -20.61 17.72 9.56
C LEU A 144 -20.45 17.33 11.04
N SER A 145 -21.53 17.23 11.82
CA SER A 145 -21.42 16.85 13.23
C SER A 145 -21.48 15.32 13.40
N PRO A 146 -20.46 14.70 14.03
CA PRO A 146 -20.50 13.26 14.32
C PRO A 146 -21.58 12.96 15.35
N ASP A 147 -22.33 11.87 15.14
CA ASP A 147 -23.16 11.29 16.17
C ASP A 147 -22.35 10.36 17.09
N ARG A 148 -23.00 9.84 18.13
CA ARG A 148 -22.35 8.95 19.10
C ARG A 148 -21.77 7.68 18.47
N ASP A 149 -22.44 7.12 17.44
CA ASP A 149 -21.94 5.93 16.75
C ASP A 149 -20.63 6.24 16.01
N LYS A 150 -20.59 7.36 15.27
CA LYS A 150 -19.37 7.82 14.59
C LYS A 150 -18.23 8.06 15.58
N LEU A 151 -18.51 8.67 16.73
CA LEU A 151 -17.49 8.89 17.77
C LEU A 151 -16.89 7.58 18.28
N TYR A 152 -17.71 6.58 18.61
CA TYR A 152 -17.20 5.29 19.08
C TYR A 152 -16.41 4.55 17.99
N ARG A 153 -16.94 4.49 16.76
CA ARG A 153 -16.24 3.89 15.61
C ARG A 153 -14.90 4.56 15.33
N ALA A 154 -14.86 5.88 15.39
CA ALA A 154 -13.63 6.65 15.25
C ALA A 154 -12.61 6.24 16.32
N SER A 155 -13.00 6.21 17.60
CA SER A 155 -12.11 5.79 18.69
C SER A 155 -11.54 4.37 18.47
N TYR A 156 -12.36 3.40 18.06
CA TYR A 156 -11.87 2.05 17.76
C TYR A 156 -10.86 2.04 16.61
N LEU A 157 -11.14 2.76 15.52
CA LEU A 157 -10.23 2.85 14.38
C LEU A 157 -8.92 3.55 14.73
N LEU A 158 -8.97 4.60 15.56
CA LEU A 158 -7.77 5.27 16.06
C LEU A 158 -6.89 4.31 16.87
N MET A 159 -7.48 3.61 17.84
CA MET A 159 -6.76 2.65 18.69
C MET A 159 -6.17 1.50 17.87
N LEU A 160 -6.97 0.90 16.98
CA LEU A 160 -6.50 -0.18 16.09
C LEU A 160 -5.41 0.29 15.14
N GLY A 161 -5.54 1.50 14.60
CA GLY A 161 -4.56 2.09 13.70
C GLY A 161 -3.21 2.33 14.38
N LEU A 162 -3.24 2.86 15.60
CA LEU A 162 -2.04 3.04 16.44
C LEU A 162 -1.38 1.71 16.80
N ILE A 163 -2.16 0.71 17.22
CA ILE A 163 -1.64 -0.64 17.53
C ILE A 163 -0.96 -1.26 16.30
N LYS A 164 -1.64 -1.24 15.15
CA LYS A 164 -1.08 -1.79 13.90
C LYS A 164 0.23 -1.11 13.52
N LYS A 165 0.29 0.22 13.57
CA LYS A 165 1.49 0.98 13.20
C LYS A 165 2.61 0.78 14.21
N VAL A 166 2.38 1.19 15.45
CA VAL A 166 3.45 1.35 16.46
C VAL A 166 3.87 0.02 17.09
N LEU A 167 2.92 -0.91 17.29
CA LEU A 167 3.20 -2.17 18.02
C LEU A 167 3.49 -3.35 17.08
N VAL A 168 3.17 -3.23 15.79
CA VAL A 168 3.36 -4.32 14.83
C VAL A 168 4.24 -3.89 13.66
N ALA A 169 3.85 -2.87 12.91
CA ALA A 169 4.59 -2.49 11.71
C ALA A 169 6.00 -1.96 11.99
N ASP A 170 6.15 -1.07 12.97
CA ASP A 170 7.45 -0.46 13.29
C ASP A 170 8.46 -1.49 13.81
N PRO A 171 8.14 -2.34 14.81
CA PRO A 171 9.05 -3.41 15.22
C PRO A 171 9.35 -4.40 14.10
N MET A 172 8.38 -4.73 13.25
CA MET A 172 8.60 -5.62 12.10
C MET A 172 9.58 -4.99 11.10
N SER A 173 9.46 -3.67 10.87
CA SER A 173 10.40 -2.92 10.03
C SER A 173 11.82 -3.03 10.56
N THR A 174 12.03 -2.78 11.86
CA THR A 174 13.35 -2.89 12.50
C THR A 174 13.91 -4.30 12.36
N THR A 175 13.07 -5.32 12.55
CA THR A 175 13.45 -6.73 12.47
C THR A 175 13.98 -7.12 11.08
N ILE A 176 13.35 -6.67 10.00
CA ILE A 176 13.71 -7.13 8.64
C ILE A 176 14.64 -6.19 7.89
N SER A 177 14.82 -4.95 8.35
CA SER A 177 15.65 -3.96 7.65
C SER A 177 17.09 -4.41 7.37
N PRO A 178 17.79 -5.11 8.29
CA PRO A 178 19.14 -5.62 8.03
C PRO A 178 19.22 -6.59 6.82
N ILE A 179 18.17 -7.38 6.60
CA ILE A 179 18.09 -8.35 5.49
C ILE A 179 18.01 -7.60 4.15
N PHE A 180 17.18 -6.55 4.07
CA PHE A 180 17.05 -5.74 2.85
C PHE A 180 18.26 -4.84 2.58
N LEU A 181 19.07 -4.54 3.59
CA LEU A 181 20.31 -3.79 3.44
C LEU A 181 21.45 -4.65 2.87
N ASN A 182 21.58 -5.91 3.31
CA ASN A 182 22.66 -6.80 2.91
C ASN A 182 22.15 -8.20 2.54
N PRO A 183 21.30 -8.35 1.50
CA PRO A 183 20.61 -9.61 1.22
C PRO A 183 21.57 -10.78 0.93
N ALA A 184 22.73 -10.50 0.33
CA ALA A 184 23.73 -11.51 0.00
C ALA A 184 24.35 -12.22 1.22
N THR A 185 24.22 -11.67 2.43
CA THR A 185 24.78 -12.29 3.66
C THR A 185 23.78 -13.20 4.38
N TYR A 186 22.55 -13.31 3.89
CA TYR A 186 21.49 -14.10 4.52
C TYR A 186 21.14 -15.33 3.68
N ASP A 187 20.70 -16.38 4.37
CA ASP A 187 20.32 -17.64 3.76
C ASP A 187 18.92 -17.63 3.15
N SER A 188 18.63 -18.61 2.29
CA SER A 188 17.34 -18.68 1.59
C SER A 188 16.13 -18.69 2.54
N PHE A 189 16.26 -19.28 3.73
CA PHE A 189 15.16 -19.28 4.72
C PHE A 189 14.92 -17.89 5.31
N SER A 190 15.97 -17.19 5.74
CA SER A 190 15.84 -15.80 6.25
C SER A 190 15.26 -14.88 5.18
N LEU A 191 15.70 -15.02 3.92
CA LEU A 191 15.17 -14.25 2.80
C LEU A 191 13.68 -14.53 2.56
N PHE A 192 13.25 -15.78 2.63
CA PHE A 192 11.84 -16.15 2.51
C PHE A 192 11.01 -15.57 3.67
N MET A 193 11.50 -15.72 4.90
CA MET A 193 10.85 -15.15 6.08
C MET A 193 10.78 -13.63 6.05
N ALA A 194 11.78 -12.94 5.47
CA ALA A 194 11.74 -11.50 5.28
C ALA A 194 10.54 -11.07 4.42
N GLY A 195 10.15 -11.85 3.40
CA GLY A 195 8.97 -11.60 2.59
C GLY A 195 7.65 -11.75 3.38
N ILE A 196 7.56 -12.76 4.24
CA ILE A 196 6.41 -12.98 5.13
C ILE A 196 6.29 -11.83 6.13
N CYS A 197 7.39 -11.51 6.82
CA CYS A 197 7.46 -10.42 7.77
C CYS A 197 7.14 -9.07 7.12
N TYR A 198 7.65 -8.81 5.91
CA TYR A 198 7.29 -7.62 5.15
C TYR A 198 5.79 -7.56 4.81
N SER A 199 5.14 -8.70 4.55
CA SER A 199 3.69 -8.74 4.30
C SER A 199 2.90 -8.29 5.54
N ILE A 200 3.34 -8.70 6.73
CA ILE A 200 2.76 -8.24 8.01
C ILE A 200 3.02 -6.75 8.19
N GLN A 201 4.26 -6.30 7.97
CA GLN A 201 4.67 -4.90 8.08
C GLN A 201 3.80 -4.01 7.19
N VAL A 202 3.77 -4.27 5.88
CA VAL A 202 3.12 -3.40 4.90
C VAL A 202 1.60 -3.35 5.09
N TYR A 203 0.98 -4.47 5.50
CA TYR A 203 -0.43 -4.47 5.86
C TYR A 203 -0.69 -3.61 7.10
N CYS A 204 0.06 -3.81 8.18
CA CYS A 204 -0.20 -3.11 9.44
C CYS A 204 0.13 -1.62 9.34
N ASP A 205 1.20 -1.26 8.62
CA ASP A 205 1.58 0.13 8.36
C ASP A 205 0.46 0.85 7.60
N PHE A 206 0.01 0.27 6.50
CA PHE A 206 -0.92 0.95 5.62
C PHE A 206 -2.38 0.85 6.08
N SER A 207 -2.82 -0.34 6.52
CA SER A 207 -4.15 -0.47 7.13
C SER A 207 -4.25 0.42 8.35
N GLY A 208 -3.20 0.49 9.18
CA GLY A 208 -3.18 1.35 10.36
C GLY A 208 -3.30 2.83 10.00
N LEU A 209 -2.54 3.29 8.99
CA LEU A 209 -2.67 4.63 8.45
C LEU A 209 -4.10 4.93 7.96
N THR A 210 -4.69 4.02 7.18
CA THR A 210 -6.05 4.23 6.67
C THR A 210 -7.11 4.19 7.77
N ASP A 211 -6.92 3.39 8.82
CA ASP A 211 -7.82 3.36 9.98
C ASP A 211 -7.76 4.69 10.73
N MET A 212 -6.57 5.25 10.95
CA MET A 212 -6.41 6.58 11.57
C MET A 212 -7.00 7.69 10.69
N ALA A 213 -6.77 7.66 9.37
CA ALA A 213 -7.37 8.61 8.43
C ALA A 213 -8.91 8.56 8.46
N ARG A 214 -9.48 7.34 8.48
CA ARG A 214 -10.93 7.12 8.63
C ARG A 214 -11.46 7.58 9.99
N SER A 215 -10.71 7.36 11.06
CA SER A 215 -11.06 7.87 12.39
C SER A 215 -11.17 9.38 12.40
N LEU A 216 -10.17 10.08 11.86
CA LEU A 216 -10.17 11.54 11.81
C LEU A 216 -11.32 12.06 10.96
N ALA A 217 -11.61 11.41 9.83
CA ALA A 217 -12.78 11.74 9.02
C ALA A 217 -14.09 11.57 9.80
N LEU A 218 -14.25 10.47 10.53
CA LEU A 218 -15.44 10.21 11.35
C LEU A 218 -15.61 11.24 12.47
N PHE A 219 -14.54 11.69 13.12
CA PHE A 219 -14.60 12.78 14.12
C PHE A 219 -15.07 14.11 13.51
N LEU A 220 -14.87 14.30 12.21
CA LEU A 220 -15.37 15.47 11.46
C LEU A 220 -16.76 15.22 10.82
N GLY A 221 -17.41 14.10 11.16
CA GLY A 221 -18.71 13.72 10.60
C GLY A 221 -18.65 13.03 9.23
N PHE A 222 -17.48 12.85 8.62
CA PHE A 222 -17.33 12.22 7.31
C PHE A 222 -17.21 10.70 7.41
N GLU A 223 -17.95 9.97 6.57
CA GLU A 223 -17.78 8.54 6.37
C GLU A 223 -17.12 8.29 5.02
N ILE A 224 -15.86 7.84 5.07
CA ILE A 224 -15.01 7.63 3.89
C ILE A 224 -14.80 6.12 3.64
N PRO A 225 -14.50 5.70 2.39
CA PRO A 225 -14.45 4.29 2.03
C PRO A 225 -13.35 3.50 2.76
N GLU A 226 -13.58 2.19 2.89
CA GLU A 226 -12.58 1.27 3.44
C GLU A 226 -11.52 0.95 2.40
N ASN A 227 -10.28 0.79 2.85
CA ASN A 227 -9.17 0.42 1.98
C ASN A 227 -8.75 -1.05 2.11
N PHE A 228 -9.15 -1.73 3.20
CA PHE A 228 -8.79 -3.11 3.51
C PHE A 228 -9.94 -3.91 4.11
N THR A 229 -10.13 -5.14 3.64
CA THR A 229 -11.17 -6.06 4.14
C THR A 229 -10.64 -7.49 4.29
N GLY A 230 -9.67 -7.69 5.18
CA GLY A 230 -9.07 -9.01 5.46
C GLY A 230 -8.36 -9.62 4.23
N PRO A 231 -7.44 -8.91 3.56
CA PRO A 231 -6.86 -9.32 2.28
C PRO A 231 -6.14 -10.67 2.32
N PHE A 232 -5.47 -11.03 3.41
CA PHE A 232 -4.72 -12.29 3.49
C PHE A 232 -5.59 -13.53 3.76
N PHE A 233 -6.92 -13.37 3.88
CA PHE A 233 -7.87 -14.49 3.86
C PHE A 233 -8.44 -14.75 2.46
N SER A 234 -7.83 -14.16 1.42
CA SER A 234 -8.25 -14.31 0.03
C SER A 234 -7.80 -15.64 -0.56
N THR A 235 -8.72 -16.35 -1.20
CA THR A 235 -8.48 -17.66 -1.81
C THR A 235 -8.02 -17.59 -3.27
N SER A 236 -7.95 -16.38 -3.83
CA SER A 236 -7.43 -16.12 -5.17
C SER A 236 -6.77 -14.73 -5.24
N GLY A 237 -5.92 -14.50 -6.23
CA GLY A 237 -5.30 -13.19 -6.46
C GLY A 237 -6.34 -12.13 -6.82
N ARG A 238 -7.38 -12.49 -7.58
CA ARG A 238 -8.51 -11.58 -7.84
C ARG A 238 -9.25 -11.17 -6.57
N GLU A 239 -9.47 -12.09 -5.63
CA GLU A 239 -10.09 -11.79 -4.34
C GLU A 239 -9.18 -10.90 -3.48
N LEU A 240 -7.86 -11.15 -3.49
CA LEU A 240 -6.86 -10.34 -2.80
C LEU A 240 -6.94 -8.87 -3.22
N TRP A 241 -6.90 -8.57 -4.52
CA TRP A 241 -6.94 -7.18 -5.02
C TRP A 241 -8.30 -6.48 -4.86
N ARG A 242 -9.36 -7.24 -4.53
CA ARG A 242 -10.66 -6.69 -4.11
C ARG A 242 -10.73 -6.36 -2.63
N ARG A 243 -9.74 -6.78 -1.84
CA ARG A 243 -9.64 -6.59 -0.39
C ARG A 243 -8.40 -5.81 0.05
N TRP A 244 -7.41 -5.69 -0.83
CA TRP A 244 -6.18 -4.93 -0.65
C TRP A 244 -6.26 -3.61 -1.40
N HIS A 245 -5.93 -2.52 -0.72
CA HIS A 245 -5.92 -1.16 -1.26
C HIS A 245 -7.12 -0.86 -2.18
N ILE A 246 -8.32 -1.15 -1.68
CA ILE A 246 -9.57 -1.25 -2.46
C ILE A 246 -9.81 0.00 -3.31
N THR A 247 -9.59 1.18 -2.74
CA THR A 247 -9.84 2.44 -3.47
C THR A 247 -8.90 2.63 -4.64
N LEU A 248 -7.64 2.22 -4.54
CA LEU A 248 -6.69 2.26 -5.66
C LEU A 248 -7.07 1.23 -6.72
N SER A 249 -7.36 -0.01 -6.31
CA SER A 249 -7.78 -1.08 -7.22
C SER A 249 -9.01 -0.67 -8.03
N PHE A 250 -10.00 -0.02 -7.40
CA PHE A 250 -11.18 0.50 -8.10
C PHE A 250 -10.89 1.73 -8.94
N TRP A 251 -9.98 2.62 -8.52
CA TRP A 251 -9.55 3.75 -9.34
C TRP A 251 -8.88 3.24 -10.63
N LEU A 252 -7.87 2.37 -10.52
CA LEU A 252 -7.18 1.79 -11.67
C LEU A 252 -8.18 1.07 -12.60
N ARG A 253 -9.11 0.29 -12.03
CA ARG A 253 -10.17 -0.39 -12.80
C ARG A 253 -11.04 0.59 -13.59
N ASP A 254 -11.54 1.63 -12.92
CA ASP A 254 -12.58 2.51 -13.48
C ASP A 254 -12.01 3.59 -14.42
N TYR A 255 -10.76 4.01 -14.21
CA TYR A 255 -10.12 5.09 -14.98
C TYR A 255 -9.04 4.62 -15.95
N ILE A 256 -8.57 3.36 -15.87
CA ILE A 256 -7.60 2.77 -16.81
C ILE A 256 -8.15 1.51 -17.47
N TYR A 257 -8.52 0.48 -16.69
CA TYR A 257 -8.89 -0.83 -17.26
C TYR A 257 -10.13 -0.77 -18.16
N PHE A 258 -11.23 -0.16 -17.69
CA PHE A 258 -12.45 -0.06 -18.51
C PHE A 258 -12.25 0.79 -19.77
N PRO A 259 -11.59 1.97 -19.73
CA PRO A 259 -11.21 2.70 -20.94
C PRO A 259 -10.37 1.91 -21.96
N LEU A 260 -9.53 0.98 -21.51
CA LEU A 260 -8.74 0.09 -22.39
C LEU A 260 -9.56 -1.06 -23.03
N GLY A 261 -10.87 -1.09 -22.81
CA GLY A 261 -11.80 -2.11 -23.30
C GLY A 261 -12.18 -3.17 -22.26
N GLY A 262 -11.59 -3.11 -21.06
CA GLY A 262 -11.84 -4.05 -19.98
C GLY A 262 -11.66 -5.51 -20.42
N SER A 263 -12.68 -6.33 -20.17
CA SER A 263 -12.75 -7.73 -20.64
C SER A 263 -13.56 -7.92 -21.93
N ARG A 264 -13.88 -6.84 -22.67
CA ARG A 264 -14.83 -6.89 -23.80
C ARG A 264 -14.17 -7.06 -25.18
N LEU A 265 -12.85 -6.93 -25.26
CA LEU A 265 -12.08 -6.95 -26.52
C LEU A 265 -11.29 -8.27 -26.72
N GLY A 266 -11.79 -9.39 -26.18
CA GLY A 266 -11.16 -10.70 -26.26
C GLY A 266 -10.19 -11.02 -25.12
N GLU A 267 -9.80 -12.30 -25.01
CA GLU A 267 -9.00 -12.83 -23.89
C GLU A 267 -7.57 -12.28 -23.89
N ILE A 268 -6.87 -12.28 -25.04
CA ILE A 268 -5.50 -11.77 -25.15
C ILE A 268 -5.43 -10.30 -24.72
N ARG A 269 -6.37 -9.47 -25.19
CA ARG A 269 -6.44 -8.06 -24.80
C ARG A 269 -6.73 -7.91 -23.31
N THR A 270 -7.52 -8.81 -22.74
CA THR A 270 -7.83 -8.84 -21.31
C THR A 270 -6.59 -9.14 -20.48
N TYR A 271 -5.79 -10.15 -20.85
CA TYR A 271 -4.54 -10.49 -20.18
C TYR A 271 -3.54 -9.34 -20.27
N PHE A 272 -3.37 -8.76 -21.46
CA PHE A 272 -2.53 -7.59 -21.64
C PHE A 272 -3.00 -6.40 -20.78
N ASN A 273 -4.31 -6.13 -20.74
CA ASN A 273 -4.87 -5.07 -19.91
C ASN A 273 -4.62 -5.32 -18.41
N LEU A 274 -4.66 -6.57 -17.93
CA LEU A 274 -4.33 -6.95 -16.54
C LEU A 274 -2.84 -6.72 -16.23
N ILE A 275 -1.95 -7.04 -17.16
CA ILE A 275 -0.52 -6.76 -17.00
C ILE A 275 -0.27 -5.26 -16.96
N VAL A 276 -0.80 -4.51 -17.92
CA VAL A 276 -0.63 -3.06 -18.00
C VAL A 276 -1.15 -2.35 -16.76
N ILE A 277 -2.36 -2.67 -16.29
CA ILE A 277 -2.94 -1.99 -15.11
C ILE A 277 -2.12 -2.27 -13.85
N MET A 278 -1.66 -3.51 -13.63
CA MET A 278 -0.86 -3.84 -12.44
C MET A 278 0.54 -3.23 -12.53
N THR A 279 1.17 -3.23 -13.71
CA THR A 279 2.46 -2.56 -13.91
C THR A 279 2.36 -1.05 -13.69
N LEU A 280 1.30 -0.40 -14.19
CA LEU A 280 1.05 1.02 -13.92
C LEU A 280 0.73 1.28 -12.45
N GLY A 281 0.02 0.37 -11.77
CA GLY A 281 -0.20 0.44 -10.32
C GLY A 281 1.10 0.31 -9.52
N GLY A 282 1.98 -0.60 -9.93
CA GLY A 282 3.34 -0.73 -9.40
C GLY A 282 4.13 0.57 -9.60
N PHE A 283 4.23 1.05 -10.84
CA PHE A 283 4.93 2.29 -11.14
C PHE A 283 4.34 3.50 -10.40
N TRP A 284 3.03 3.51 -10.16
CA TRP A 284 2.40 4.51 -9.29
C TRP A 284 2.88 4.44 -7.85
N HIS A 285 3.21 3.26 -7.31
CA HIS A 285 3.76 3.17 -5.96
C HIS A 285 5.13 3.82 -5.86
N GLY A 286 6.04 3.59 -6.81
CA GLY A 286 7.34 4.25 -6.80
C GLY A 286 8.03 4.27 -8.17
N ALA A 287 8.91 5.26 -8.34
CA ALA A 287 9.62 5.51 -9.58
C ALA A 287 10.92 4.68 -9.65
N ASP A 288 10.79 3.36 -9.55
CA ASP A 288 11.92 2.42 -9.62
C ASP A 288 11.59 1.12 -10.39
N TYR A 289 12.61 0.44 -10.91
CA TYR A 289 12.45 -0.84 -11.62
C TYR A 289 11.83 -1.92 -10.74
N THR A 290 12.14 -1.92 -9.44
CA THR A 290 11.57 -2.83 -8.43
C THR A 290 10.04 -2.81 -8.43
N PHE A 291 9.43 -1.62 -8.46
CA PHE A 291 7.98 -1.44 -8.49
C PHE A 291 7.35 -1.84 -9.83
N ILE A 292 8.06 -1.62 -10.95
CA ILE A 292 7.63 -2.08 -12.27
C ILE A 292 7.59 -3.62 -12.31
N CYS A 293 8.65 -4.27 -11.82
CA CYS A 293 8.73 -5.72 -11.71
C CYS A 293 7.64 -6.29 -10.80
N TRP A 294 7.39 -5.64 -9.66
CA TRP A 294 6.31 -6.00 -8.75
C TRP A 294 4.92 -5.94 -9.41
N GLY A 295 4.64 -4.87 -10.15
CA GLY A 295 3.38 -4.70 -10.85
C GLY A 295 3.22 -5.71 -11.99
N PHE A 296 4.29 -5.94 -12.75
CA PHE A 296 4.32 -6.95 -13.80
C PHE A 296 4.07 -8.36 -13.25
N TYR A 297 4.73 -8.73 -12.15
CA TYR A 297 4.55 -10.01 -11.46
C TYR A 297 3.08 -10.28 -11.14
N TRP A 298 2.39 -9.32 -10.52
CA TRP A 298 0.98 -9.47 -10.20
C TRP A 298 0.06 -9.45 -11.43
N GLY A 299 0.42 -8.67 -12.43
CA GLY A 299 -0.25 -8.67 -13.73
C GLY A 299 -0.24 -10.04 -14.39
N VAL A 300 0.91 -10.70 -14.39
CA VAL A 300 1.08 -12.07 -14.89
C VAL A 300 0.26 -13.06 -14.06
N ILE A 301 0.34 -13.00 -12.72
CA ILE A 301 -0.45 -13.89 -11.85
C ILE A 301 -1.95 -13.79 -12.15
N LEU A 302 -2.48 -12.57 -12.28
CA LEU A 302 -3.90 -12.37 -12.57
C LEU A 302 -4.30 -12.84 -13.97
N ALA A 303 -3.43 -12.65 -14.96
CA ALA A 303 -3.64 -13.17 -16.30
C ALA A 303 -3.63 -14.71 -16.30
N THR A 304 -2.68 -15.33 -15.59
CA THR A 304 -2.58 -16.78 -15.43
C THR A 304 -3.79 -17.32 -14.68
N GLU A 305 -4.15 -16.77 -13.52
CA GLU A 305 -5.36 -17.15 -12.75
C GLU A 305 -6.60 -17.17 -13.65
N ARG A 306 -6.77 -16.12 -14.45
CA ARG A 306 -7.89 -16.05 -15.39
C ARG A 306 -7.81 -17.11 -16.50
N PHE A 307 -6.63 -17.36 -17.06
CA PHE A 307 -6.44 -18.42 -18.05
C PHE A 307 -6.75 -19.82 -17.49
N LEU A 308 -6.31 -20.10 -16.25
CA LEU A 308 -6.63 -21.35 -15.56
C LEU A 308 -8.15 -21.52 -15.39
N GLU A 309 -8.86 -20.46 -14.98
CA GLU A 309 -10.32 -20.48 -14.78
C GLU A 309 -11.11 -20.57 -16.10
N ASP A 310 -10.84 -19.66 -17.04
CA ASP A 310 -11.64 -19.49 -18.26
C ASP A 310 -11.31 -20.58 -19.30
N SER A 311 -10.03 -20.92 -19.50
CA SER A 311 -9.59 -21.82 -20.58
C SER A 311 -9.44 -23.28 -20.15
N MET A 312 -9.03 -23.53 -18.90
CA MET A 312 -8.83 -24.91 -18.38
C MET A 312 -9.92 -25.37 -17.42
N GLY A 313 -10.89 -24.51 -17.09
CA GLY A 313 -12.01 -24.84 -16.20
C GLY A 313 -11.60 -25.10 -14.74
N TRP A 314 -10.37 -24.73 -14.35
CA TRP A 314 -9.90 -24.86 -12.98
C TRP A 314 -10.50 -23.76 -12.13
N LYS A 315 -11.69 -24.00 -11.59
CA LYS A 315 -12.36 -23.05 -10.71
C LYS A 315 -11.54 -22.82 -9.44
N LEU A 316 -10.85 -21.69 -9.39
CA LEU A 316 -10.08 -21.28 -8.21
C LEU A 316 -11.01 -20.79 -7.09
N THR A 317 -12.27 -20.45 -7.40
CA THR A 317 -13.33 -20.14 -6.44
C THR A 317 -14.71 -20.72 -6.87
N PRO A 318 -15.68 -20.99 -5.95
CA PRO A 318 -15.59 -21.24 -4.51
C PRO A 318 -15.57 -22.75 -4.16
N THR A 319 -14.98 -23.11 -3.01
CA THR A 319 -15.02 -24.47 -2.43
C THR A 319 -15.69 -24.44 -1.06
N LYS A 320 -16.36 -25.54 -0.67
CA LYS A 320 -16.96 -25.70 0.66
C LYS A 320 -16.01 -26.34 1.68
N ASN A 321 -14.89 -26.90 1.23
CA ASN A 321 -13.94 -27.58 2.12
C ASN A 321 -13.06 -26.53 2.82
N PHE A 322 -13.20 -26.42 4.14
CA PHE A 322 -12.47 -25.47 4.97
C PHE A 322 -10.94 -25.62 4.85
N GLY A 323 -10.42 -26.86 4.84
CA GLY A 323 -8.98 -27.11 4.68
C GLY A 323 -8.44 -26.59 3.35
N LEU A 324 -9.22 -26.73 2.27
CA LEU A 324 -8.85 -26.21 0.96
C LEU A 324 -8.91 -24.67 0.90
N ILE A 325 -9.86 -24.05 1.61
CA ILE A 325 -9.91 -22.58 1.74
C ILE A 325 -8.63 -22.06 2.40
N VAL A 326 -8.24 -22.67 3.52
CA VAL A 326 -7.02 -22.28 4.26
C VAL A 326 -5.79 -22.47 3.38
N LEU A 327 -5.65 -23.61 2.69
CA LEU A 327 -4.52 -23.86 1.81
C LEU A 327 -4.43 -22.85 0.66
N LYS A 328 -5.56 -22.50 0.03
CA LYS A 328 -5.61 -21.47 -1.01
C LYS A 328 -5.24 -20.09 -0.46
N ALA A 329 -5.73 -19.73 0.72
CA ALA A 329 -5.39 -18.47 1.36
C ALA A 329 -3.90 -18.37 1.68
N LEU A 330 -3.31 -19.44 2.23
CA LEU A 330 -1.86 -19.54 2.47
C LEU A 330 -1.06 -19.43 1.18
N PHE A 331 -1.50 -20.08 0.10
CA PHE A 331 -0.84 -19.98 -1.19
C PHE A 331 -0.83 -18.54 -1.73
N VAL A 332 -1.98 -17.86 -1.72
CA VAL A 332 -2.07 -16.45 -2.14
C VAL A 332 -1.24 -15.53 -1.24
N PHE A 333 -1.23 -15.81 0.07
CA PHE A 333 -0.38 -15.08 1.02
C PHE A 333 1.11 -15.25 0.70
N VAL A 334 1.57 -16.47 0.38
CA VAL A 334 2.95 -16.72 -0.04
C VAL A 334 3.30 -15.99 -1.33
N LEU A 335 2.41 -15.98 -2.34
CA LEU A 335 2.61 -15.18 -3.55
C LEU A 335 2.76 -13.69 -3.22
N PHE A 336 1.95 -13.19 -2.28
CA PHE A 336 2.09 -11.82 -1.80
C PHE A 336 3.41 -11.57 -1.09
N SER A 337 3.85 -12.49 -0.23
CA SER A 337 5.13 -12.40 0.47
C SER A 337 6.33 -12.40 -0.48
N ILE A 338 6.30 -13.21 -1.54
CA ILE A 338 7.34 -13.20 -2.59
C ILE A 338 7.34 -11.85 -3.32
N SER A 339 6.16 -11.33 -3.67
CA SER A 339 6.07 -9.99 -4.27
C SER A 339 6.62 -8.90 -3.34
N GLY A 340 6.43 -9.08 -2.03
CA GLY A 340 6.91 -8.17 -0.99
C GLY A 340 8.41 -7.91 -1.06
N LEU A 341 9.19 -8.91 -1.46
CA LEU A 341 10.64 -8.77 -1.64
C LEU A 341 10.98 -7.75 -2.74
N MET A 342 10.25 -7.75 -3.85
CA MET A 342 10.42 -6.76 -4.92
C MET A 342 10.04 -5.36 -4.41
N PHE A 343 8.89 -5.24 -3.75
CA PHE A 343 8.37 -3.94 -3.32
C PHE A 343 9.25 -3.28 -2.25
N ARG A 344 9.84 -4.07 -1.35
CA ARG A 344 10.67 -3.56 -0.25
C ARG A 344 12.15 -3.37 -0.62
N SER A 345 12.59 -3.93 -1.75
CA SER A 345 13.97 -3.82 -2.21
C SER A 345 14.40 -2.36 -2.37
N ASN A 346 15.63 -2.04 -1.94
CA ASN A 346 16.13 -0.66 -2.01
C ASN A 346 16.44 -0.21 -3.45
N ASN A 347 16.76 -1.15 -4.33
CA ASN A 347 17.01 -0.93 -5.76
C ASN A 347 16.97 -2.26 -6.52
N ALA A 348 17.11 -2.19 -7.85
CA ALA A 348 17.09 -3.35 -8.73
C ALA A 348 18.20 -4.37 -8.45
N SER A 349 19.41 -3.94 -8.07
CA SER A 349 20.53 -4.84 -7.75
C SER A 349 20.22 -5.66 -6.49
N SER A 350 19.81 -4.99 -5.41
CA SER A 350 19.43 -5.67 -4.17
C SER A 350 18.24 -6.61 -4.37
N MET A 351 17.29 -6.25 -5.24
CA MET A 351 16.20 -7.15 -5.63
C MET A 351 16.74 -8.42 -6.31
N VAL A 352 17.66 -8.29 -7.27
CA VAL A 352 18.30 -9.45 -7.90
C VAL A 352 19.01 -10.30 -6.86
N ASP A 353 19.79 -9.70 -5.96
CA ASP A 353 20.49 -10.42 -4.90
C ASP A 353 19.54 -11.21 -4.00
N LEU A 354 18.38 -10.62 -3.63
CA LEU A 354 17.33 -11.30 -2.87
C LEU A 354 16.81 -12.54 -3.60
N PHE A 355 16.43 -12.39 -4.88
CA PHE A 355 15.87 -13.51 -5.64
C PHE A 355 16.91 -14.59 -5.97
N VAL A 356 18.14 -14.21 -6.29
CA VAL A 356 19.25 -15.16 -6.49
C VAL A 356 19.54 -15.90 -5.17
N GLY A 357 19.60 -15.20 -4.05
CA GLY A 357 19.82 -15.79 -2.73
C GLY A 357 18.75 -16.79 -2.30
N LEU A 358 17.48 -16.55 -2.65
CA LEU A 358 16.37 -17.49 -2.38
C LEU A 358 16.58 -18.87 -3.01
N PHE A 359 17.25 -18.95 -4.17
CA PHE A 359 17.43 -20.20 -4.91
C PHE A 359 18.85 -20.77 -4.84
N LEU A 360 19.85 -19.99 -4.48
CA LEU A 360 21.25 -20.44 -4.49
C LEU A 360 21.87 -20.54 -3.09
N ASN A 361 21.39 -19.77 -2.11
CA ASN A 361 22.01 -19.70 -0.78
C ASN A 361 21.42 -20.72 0.21
N PHE A 362 21.30 -21.98 -0.21
CA PHE A 362 20.85 -23.11 0.65
C PHE A 362 21.93 -23.63 1.60
N GLN A 363 23.17 -23.17 1.42
CA GLN A 363 24.38 -23.82 1.94
C GLN A 363 24.52 -23.74 3.48
N SER A 364 23.77 -22.86 4.15
CA SER A 364 23.72 -22.72 5.62
C SER A 364 22.65 -23.61 6.30
N PHE A 365 21.55 -23.94 5.64
CA PHE A 365 20.45 -24.72 6.24
C PHE A 365 20.85 -26.18 6.48
N PHE A 366 21.55 -26.78 5.50
CA PHE A 366 21.97 -28.18 5.57
C PHE A 366 23.23 -28.40 6.42
N SER A 367 24.13 -27.41 6.49
CA SER A 367 25.36 -27.52 7.27
C SER A 367 25.09 -27.48 8.78
N GLU A 368 24.19 -26.61 9.25
CA GLU A 368 23.85 -26.50 10.68
C GLU A 368 23.05 -27.69 11.23
N THR A 369 22.11 -28.22 10.46
CA THR A 369 21.27 -29.35 10.90
C THR A 369 22.12 -30.62 11.08
N LEU A 370 23.14 -30.82 10.24
CA LEU A 370 24.11 -31.91 10.38
C LEU A 370 25.11 -31.69 11.54
N LEU A 371 25.55 -30.44 11.77
CA LEU A 371 26.48 -30.09 12.86
C LEU A 371 25.83 -30.04 14.25
N SER A 372 24.49 -29.98 14.33
CA SER A 372 23.74 -30.07 15.60
C SER A 372 23.71 -31.48 16.21
N SER A 373 24.19 -32.51 15.48
CA SER A 373 24.31 -33.87 16.00
C SER A 373 25.75 -34.18 16.47
N HIS A 374 25.89 -34.26 17.80
CA HIS A 374 27.02 -34.85 18.53
C HIS A 374 28.39 -34.16 18.40
N ASN A 375 28.61 -33.01 19.06
CA ASN A 375 29.87 -32.64 19.74
C ASN A 375 29.78 -31.25 20.39
N SER A 376 28.89 -31.09 21.39
CA SER A 376 28.66 -29.82 22.09
C SER A 376 29.86 -29.29 22.91
N TRP A 377 30.85 -30.14 23.22
CA TRP A 377 32.02 -29.74 24.02
C TRP A 377 33.10 -29.02 23.20
N LEU A 378 33.20 -29.28 21.89
CA LEU A 378 34.15 -28.59 21.01
C LEU A 378 33.73 -27.16 20.68
N TYR A 379 32.41 -26.90 20.63
CA TYR A 379 31.84 -25.56 20.44
C TYR A 379 32.05 -24.65 21.67
N GLY A 380 32.12 -25.24 22.88
CA GLY A 380 32.46 -24.51 24.11
C GLY A 380 33.92 -24.04 24.15
N ALA A 381 34.83 -24.74 23.46
CA ALA A 381 36.25 -24.38 23.44
C ALA A 381 36.59 -23.25 22.46
N SER A 382 35.79 -23.03 21.40
CA SER A 382 35.97 -21.92 20.45
C SER A 382 35.38 -20.59 20.93
N GLN A 383 34.59 -20.59 22.02
CA GLN A 383 33.94 -19.39 22.57
C GLN A 383 34.85 -18.53 23.47
N ILE A 384 36.11 -18.94 23.71
CA ILE A 384 37.01 -18.22 24.62
C ILE A 384 37.89 -17.17 23.90
N LEU A 385 38.05 -17.18 22.57
CA LEU A 385 39.01 -16.26 21.91
C LEU A 385 38.64 -15.66 20.53
N SER A 386 37.42 -15.77 20.03
CA SER A 386 37.02 -14.94 18.88
C SER A 386 35.51 -14.71 18.85
N SER A 387 35.15 -13.43 18.82
CA SER A 387 33.82 -12.89 18.55
C SER A 387 33.25 -13.43 17.24
N GLU A 388 31.96 -13.79 17.29
CA GLU A 388 31.06 -14.24 16.22
C GLU A 388 31.06 -15.75 15.91
N PRO A 389 30.05 -16.50 16.38
CA PRO A 389 29.70 -17.78 15.80
C PRO A 389 28.95 -17.59 14.48
N ILE A 390 29.45 -18.25 13.44
CA ILE A 390 29.02 -18.20 12.03
C ILE A 390 27.81 -19.13 11.77
N PHE A 391 26.91 -19.25 12.74
CA PHE A 391 25.64 -19.97 12.62
C PHE A 391 24.54 -19.15 13.32
N ARG A 392 23.55 -18.68 12.56
CA ARG A 392 22.69 -17.53 12.91
C ARG A 392 21.20 -17.86 12.74
N PHE A 393 20.69 -18.92 13.40
CA PHE A 393 19.24 -19.03 13.74
C PHE A 393 18.76 -17.93 14.70
N SER A 394 19.68 -17.14 15.25
CA SER A 394 19.47 -15.94 16.06
C SER A 394 19.12 -14.67 15.25
N HIS A 395 18.86 -14.77 13.94
CA HIS A 395 18.78 -13.61 13.02
C HIS A 395 17.43 -13.18 12.51
N ILE A 396 16.36 -13.77 13.03
CA ILE A 396 15.29 -12.90 13.50
C ILE A 396 15.45 -12.90 15.00
N GLU A 397 16.18 -11.91 15.54
CA GLU A 397 15.99 -11.58 16.95
C GLU A 397 14.48 -11.52 17.16
N ASN A 398 13.97 -12.30 18.10
CA ASN A 398 12.56 -12.35 18.43
C ASN A 398 11.64 -13.06 17.40
N LEU A 399 11.94 -14.30 17.00
CA LEU A 399 10.97 -15.16 16.29
C LEU A 399 9.62 -15.25 17.05
N GLU A 400 9.68 -15.18 18.38
CA GLU A 400 8.51 -14.99 19.25
C GLU A 400 7.72 -13.71 18.90
N ARG A 401 8.38 -12.56 18.67
CA ARG A 401 7.72 -11.32 18.21
C ARG A 401 7.09 -11.51 16.85
N VAL A 402 7.77 -12.16 15.90
CA VAL A 402 7.19 -12.48 14.58
C VAL A 402 5.93 -13.32 14.74
N THR A 403 5.96 -14.30 15.65
CA THR A 403 4.80 -15.17 15.94
C THR A 403 3.65 -14.37 16.55
N TYR A 404 3.91 -13.52 17.55
CA TYR A 404 2.90 -12.66 18.17
C TYR A 404 2.30 -11.66 17.17
N MET A 405 3.13 -11.08 16.30
CA MET A 405 2.69 -10.17 15.23
C MET A 405 1.90 -10.91 14.14
N GLY A 406 2.28 -12.15 13.82
CA GLY A 406 1.50 -13.03 12.95
C GLY A 406 0.13 -13.36 13.56
N PHE A 407 0.05 -13.61 14.87
CA PHE A 407 -1.22 -13.78 15.55
C PHE A 407 -2.06 -12.49 15.52
N ALA A 408 -1.44 -11.33 15.79
CA ALA A 408 -2.11 -10.03 15.69
C ALA A 408 -2.66 -9.79 14.26
N LEU A 409 -1.89 -10.14 13.23
CA LEU A 409 -2.34 -10.08 11.83
C LEU A 409 -3.63 -10.88 11.62
N VAL A 410 -3.67 -12.13 12.09
CA VAL A 410 -4.86 -12.99 11.99
C VAL A 410 -6.05 -12.36 12.72
N VAL A 411 -5.84 -11.82 13.92
CA VAL A 411 -6.89 -11.13 14.68
C VAL A 411 -7.44 -9.93 13.90
N PHE A 412 -6.59 -9.06 13.34
CA PHE A 412 -7.04 -7.92 12.52
C PHE A 412 -7.86 -8.37 11.31
N HIS A 413 -7.46 -9.47 10.67
CA HIS A 413 -8.20 -10.04 9.55
C HIS A 413 -9.55 -10.60 9.97
N LEU A 414 -9.65 -11.26 11.14
CA LEU A 414 -10.94 -11.73 11.68
C LEU A 414 -11.90 -10.57 11.98
N PHE A 415 -11.37 -9.43 12.47
CA PHE A 415 -12.17 -8.21 12.66
C PHE A 415 -12.76 -7.70 11.34
N GLN A 416 -11.95 -7.66 10.28
CA GLN A 416 -12.37 -7.17 8.97
C GLN A 416 -13.24 -8.17 8.19
N TYR A 417 -13.02 -9.47 8.36
CA TYR A 417 -13.71 -10.52 7.61
C TYR A 417 -15.09 -10.85 8.17
N PHE A 418 -15.29 -10.70 9.50
CA PHE A 418 -16.56 -10.99 10.17
C PHE A 418 -17.12 -9.76 10.90
N PRO A 419 -17.34 -8.61 10.23
CA PRO A 419 -17.75 -7.37 10.90
C PRO A 419 -19.06 -7.52 11.66
N GLY A 420 -20.01 -8.31 11.13
CA GLY A 420 -21.32 -8.56 11.75
C GLY A 420 -21.22 -9.22 13.13
N TYR A 421 -20.22 -10.07 13.37
CA TYR A 421 -20.02 -10.74 14.67
C TYR A 421 -19.66 -9.74 15.77
N TRP A 422 -18.92 -8.69 15.44
CA TRP A 422 -18.43 -7.70 16.40
C TRP A 422 -19.49 -6.68 16.80
N THR A 423 -20.55 -6.53 16.00
CA THR A 423 -21.66 -5.60 16.30
C THR A 423 -22.35 -5.87 17.64
N ARG A 424 -22.36 -7.12 18.10
CA ARG A 424 -22.96 -7.52 19.39
C ARG A 424 -22.28 -6.90 20.62
N PHE A 425 -21.03 -6.44 20.48
CA PHE A 425 -20.29 -5.76 21.55
C PHE A 425 -20.55 -4.26 21.58
N ARG A 426 -21.15 -3.68 20.53
CA ARG A 426 -21.40 -2.23 20.41
C ARG A 426 -22.30 -1.67 21.52
N LYS A 427 -23.17 -2.51 22.10
CA LYS A 427 -23.99 -2.14 23.27
C LYS A 427 -23.17 -1.75 24.51
N TYR A 428 -21.88 -2.12 24.56
CA TYR A 428 -20.98 -1.81 25.66
C TYR A 428 -19.95 -0.72 25.29
N ASP A 429 -20.11 -0.02 24.17
CA ASP A 429 -19.14 0.98 23.69
C ASP A 429 -18.77 2.04 24.74
N ALA A 430 -19.75 2.50 25.51
CA ALA A 430 -19.55 3.51 26.55
C ALA A 430 -18.53 3.09 27.63
N ILE A 431 -18.36 1.78 27.84
CA ILE A 431 -17.41 1.21 28.81
C ILE A 431 -16.15 0.69 28.08
N LEU A 432 -16.33 0.00 26.94
CA LEU A 432 -15.24 -0.61 26.20
C LEU A 432 -14.27 0.44 25.64
N VAL A 433 -14.76 1.55 25.09
CA VAL A 433 -13.90 2.57 24.48
C VAL A 433 -12.94 3.20 25.49
N PRO A 434 -13.37 3.67 26.68
CA PRO A 434 -12.44 4.17 27.70
C PRO A 434 -11.44 3.11 28.17
N ILE A 435 -11.88 1.88 28.45
CA ILE A 435 -11.01 0.80 28.93
C ILE A 435 -9.95 0.46 27.89
N LEU A 436 -10.35 0.24 26.64
CA LEU A 436 -9.42 -0.06 25.56
C LEU A 436 -8.50 1.13 25.29
N GLY A 437 -8.98 2.37 25.43
CA GLY A 437 -8.16 3.57 25.30
C GLY A 437 -7.02 3.60 26.31
N VAL A 438 -7.31 3.33 27.59
CA VAL A 438 -6.29 3.23 28.65
C VAL A 438 -5.30 2.11 28.35
N ILE A 439 -5.79 0.93 27.95
CA ILE A 439 -4.93 -0.21 27.59
C ILE A 439 -4.03 0.15 26.40
N THR A 440 -4.57 0.77 25.36
CA THR A 440 -3.79 1.20 24.18
C THR A 440 -2.72 2.20 24.58
N ILE A 441 -3.03 3.21 25.38
CA ILE A 441 -2.03 4.19 25.86
C ILE A 441 -0.93 3.48 26.66
N PHE A 442 -1.29 2.57 27.57
CA PHE A 442 -0.31 1.83 28.36
C PHE A 442 0.57 0.92 27.49
N MET A 443 -0.01 0.20 26.53
CA MET A 443 0.72 -0.62 25.58
C MET A 443 1.67 0.22 24.73
N LEU A 444 1.22 1.37 24.21
CA LEU A 444 2.09 2.28 23.47
C LEU A 444 3.24 2.76 24.34
N ALA A 445 2.97 3.25 25.56
CA ALA A 445 4.01 3.75 26.45
C ALA A 445 5.05 2.69 26.87
N THR A 446 4.68 1.42 26.89
CA THR A 446 5.54 0.32 27.38
C THR A 446 6.22 -0.47 26.26
N LEU A 447 5.60 -0.58 25.09
CA LEU A 447 6.02 -1.46 24.00
C LEU A 447 6.42 -0.69 22.74
N SER A 448 6.15 0.61 22.63
CA SER A 448 6.57 1.38 21.45
C SER A 448 8.10 1.43 21.38
N GLN A 449 8.62 1.10 20.22
CA GLN A 449 10.00 1.44 19.84
C GLN A 449 9.99 2.77 19.08
N ASP A 450 11.15 3.37 18.84
CA ASP A 450 11.25 4.60 18.05
C ASP A 450 10.49 4.44 16.73
N GLY A 451 9.51 5.32 16.50
CA GLY A 451 8.58 5.23 15.38
C GLY A 451 9.27 5.58 14.06
N GLY A 452 9.05 4.76 13.03
CA GLY A 452 9.52 5.04 11.68
C GLY A 452 8.45 5.70 10.81
N ASP A 453 8.88 6.44 9.78
CA ASP A 453 7.96 6.96 8.76
C ASP A 453 7.13 5.84 8.13
N PHE A 454 5.88 6.13 7.77
CA PHE A 454 5.06 5.21 6.99
C PHE A 454 5.74 4.86 5.67
N ILE A 455 5.54 3.63 5.19
CA ILE A 455 6.16 3.13 3.95
C ILE A 455 5.82 4.05 2.77
N TYR A 456 4.58 4.57 2.74
CA TYR A 456 4.09 5.48 1.71
C TYR A 456 4.54 6.94 1.85
N TYR A 457 5.44 7.24 2.80
CA TYR A 457 6.07 8.56 2.95
C TYR A 457 7.57 8.54 2.62
N LYS A 458 8.15 7.37 2.37
CA LYS A 458 9.56 7.20 1.95
C LYS A 458 9.65 7.26 0.43
N PHE A 459 9.54 8.44 -0.16
CA PHE A 459 9.67 8.66 -1.61
C PHE A 459 10.63 9.78 -1.96
#